data_AF-A0A317Z9V0-F1
#
_entry.id   AF-A0A317Z9V0-F1
#
_cell.length_a   1.000
_cell.length_b   1.000
_cell.length_c   1.000
_cell.angle_alpha   90.00
_cell.angle_beta   90.00
_cell.angle_gamma   90.00
#
_symmetry.space_group_name_H-M   'P 1'
#
loop_
_entity.id
_entity.type
_entity.pdbx_description
1 polymer ?
#
loop_
_entity_poly.entity_id
_entity_poly.type
_entity_poly.pdbx_seq_one_letter_code
_entity_poly.pdbx_strand_id
1 'polypeptide(L)'
;PFGYMNISTYTPHPNPKYDIAIIKGTERDQDRFYKYYIKKFTTTVRGYTDDELSGFVGDEVYSYGYPNKKPAPIKVQYRSDGNIYKHRTTPRPYLLTDMPAYDGQSGSGVFKKDGSFIGIIITRTKDNKANTLPFTEDIANWINKNAK
;
A
#
# COMPACT_ATOMS: atom_id res chain seq x y z
N PRO A 1 19.09 -13.27 3.29
CA PRO A 1 19.30 -12.63 1.96
C PRO A 1 18.03 -11.88 1.52
N PHE A 2 18.13 -10.56 1.32
CA PHE A 2 17.04 -9.73 0.82
C PHE A 2 17.26 -9.48 -0.66
N GLY A 3 16.25 -9.73 -1.49
CA GLY A 3 16.29 -9.36 -2.92
C GLY A 3 16.15 -7.86 -3.08
N TYR A 4 16.90 -7.28 -4.03
CA TYR A 4 16.78 -5.86 -4.37
C TYR A 4 16.59 -5.67 -5.89
N MET A 5 15.89 -4.58 -6.23
CA MET A 5 15.73 -4.11 -7.60
C MET A 5 15.99 -2.61 -7.64
N ASN A 6 16.88 -2.14 -8.51
CA ASN A 6 17.01 -0.72 -8.82
C ASN A 6 15.76 -0.22 -9.56
N ILE A 7 15.37 1.02 -9.31
CA ILE A 7 14.22 1.63 -9.96
C ILE A 7 14.70 2.30 -11.25
N SER A 8 14.29 1.76 -12.40
CA SER A 8 14.54 2.35 -13.73
C SER A 8 13.41 3.27 -14.18
N THR A 9 12.22 3.12 -13.60
CA THR A 9 11.04 3.91 -13.95
C THR A 9 10.25 4.28 -12.72
N TYR A 10 9.85 5.54 -12.63
CA TYR A 10 8.97 6.08 -11.62
C TYR A 10 7.83 6.82 -12.33
N THR A 11 6.60 6.33 -12.18
CA THR A 11 5.41 6.88 -12.81
C THR A 11 4.41 7.28 -11.74
N PRO A 12 4.35 8.56 -11.33
CA PRO A 12 3.35 9.03 -10.37
C PRO A 12 1.96 9.06 -10.99
N HIS A 13 0.93 8.94 -10.16
CA HIS A 13 -0.45 9.10 -10.61
C HIS A 13 -0.67 10.53 -11.15
N PRO A 14 -1.35 10.71 -12.30
CA PRO A 14 -1.55 12.03 -12.90
C PRO A 14 -2.43 12.96 -12.05
N ASN A 15 -3.34 12.40 -11.25
CA ASN A 15 -4.13 13.15 -10.27
C ASN A 15 -3.31 13.43 -8.99
N PRO A 16 -2.94 14.69 -8.68
CA PRO A 16 -2.07 15.04 -7.57
C PRO A 16 -2.71 14.83 -6.19
N LYS A 17 -4.02 14.51 -6.13
CA LYS A 17 -4.68 14.13 -4.88
C LYS A 17 -4.26 12.74 -4.39
N TYR A 18 -3.76 11.89 -5.28
CA TYR A 18 -3.38 10.51 -4.97
C TYR A 18 -1.87 10.42 -4.77
N ASP A 19 -1.47 10.06 -3.55
CA ASP A 19 -0.07 9.84 -3.20
C ASP A 19 0.31 8.40 -3.54
N ILE A 20 0.46 8.13 -4.84
CA ILE A 20 0.78 6.80 -5.37
C ILE A 20 1.63 6.92 -6.63
N ALA A 21 2.58 6.00 -6.77
CA ALA A 21 3.41 5.86 -7.96
C ALA A 21 3.65 4.38 -8.26
N ILE A 22 3.83 4.07 -9.54
CA ILE A 22 4.34 2.79 -9.99
C ILE A 22 5.85 2.90 -10.16
N ILE A 23 6.56 1.96 -9.57
CA ILE A 23 7.99 1.77 -9.78
C ILE A 23 8.24 0.52 -10.61
N LYS A 24 9.16 0.59 -11.57
CA LYS A 24 9.58 -0.56 -12.37
C LYS A 24 11.10 -0.66 -12.42
N GLY A 25 11.54 -1.89 -12.62
CA GLY A 25 12.90 -2.26 -13.00
C GLY A 25 12.83 -3.36 -14.06
N THR A 26 13.89 -3.49 -14.83
CA THR A 26 14.11 -4.59 -15.76
C THR A 26 14.84 -5.75 -15.07
N GLU A 27 14.99 -6.89 -15.73
CA GLU A 27 15.83 -7.98 -15.20
C GLU A 27 17.29 -7.55 -14.94
N ARG A 28 17.79 -6.51 -15.62
CA ARG A 28 19.15 -5.99 -15.38
C ARG A 28 19.24 -5.23 -14.05
N ASP A 29 18.13 -4.67 -13.59
CA ASP A 29 18.03 -3.90 -12.36
C ASP A 29 17.87 -4.79 -11.12
N GLN A 30 17.54 -6.07 -11.32
CA GLN A 30 17.29 -7.04 -10.27
C GLN A 30 18.56 -7.81 -9.90
N ASP A 31 18.81 -7.94 -8.60
CA ASP A 31 19.87 -8.81 -8.11
C ASP A 31 19.47 -10.30 -8.18
N ARG A 32 20.45 -11.17 -7.91
CA ARG A 32 20.23 -12.62 -7.96
C ARG A 32 19.15 -13.10 -6.98
N PHE A 33 19.01 -12.45 -5.82
CA PHE A 33 18.05 -12.87 -4.80
C PHE A 33 16.63 -12.43 -5.15
N TYR A 34 16.46 -11.24 -5.72
CA TYR A 34 15.18 -10.76 -6.22
C TYR A 34 14.66 -11.69 -7.31
N LYS A 35 15.52 -12.02 -8.30
CA LYS A 35 15.17 -12.98 -9.36
C LYS A 35 14.78 -14.35 -8.83
N TYR A 36 15.43 -14.79 -7.75
CA TYR A 36 15.20 -16.11 -7.17
C TYR A 36 13.90 -16.17 -6.34
N TYR A 37 13.66 -15.18 -5.47
CA TYR A 37 12.54 -15.17 -4.53
C TYR A 37 11.27 -14.52 -5.11
N ILE A 38 11.41 -13.49 -5.95
CA ILE A 38 10.30 -12.77 -6.57
C ILE A 38 10.16 -13.25 -8.01
N LYS A 39 9.42 -14.35 -8.17
CA LYS A 39 9.09 -14.89 -9.49
C LYS A 39 8.23 -13.89 -10.28
N LYS A 40 8.25 -13.98 -11.61
CA LYS A 40 7.34 -13.21 -12.47
C LYS A 40 5.90 -13.53 -12.08
N PHE A 41 5.16 -12.53 -11.64
CA PHE A 41 3.73 -12.62 -11.35
C PHE A 41 3.00 -11.46 -12.02
N THR A 42 1.75 -11.68 -12.38
CA THR A 42 0.84 -10.63 -12.81
C THR A 42 -0.31 -10.60 -11.81
N THR A 43 -0.57 -9.43 -11.24
CA THR A 43 -1.72 -9.24 -10.35
C THR A 43 -2.59 -8.12 -10.89
N THR A 44 -3.91 -8.33 -10.88
CA THR A 44 -4.89 -7.30 -11.20
C THR A 44 -5.32 -6.66 -9.89
N VAL A 45 -5.10 -5.35 -9.75
CA VAL A 45 -5.62 -4.60 -8.62
C VAL A 45 -7.12 -4.39 -8.81
N ARG A 46 -7.92 -4.79 -7.82
CA ARG A 46 -9.35 -4.50 -7.79
C ARG A 46 -9.56 -3.05 -7.36
N GLY A 47 -10.39 -2.33 -8.11
CA GLY A 47 -10.92 -1.04 -7.68
C GLY A 47 -12.27 -1.21 -7.00
N TYR A 48 -12.57 -0.29 -6.09
CA TYR A 48 -13.80 -0.28 -5.32
C TYR A 48 -14.55 1.05 -5.55
N THR A 49 -15.88 0.98 -5.53
CA THR A 49 -16.76 2.14 -5.51
C THR A 49 -16.73 2.82 -4.13
N ASP A 50 -17.15 4.09 -4.06
CA ASP A 50 -17.25 4.80 -2.78
C ASP A 50 -18.23 4.14 -1.81
N ASP A 51 -19.29 3.47 -2.31
CA ASP A 51 -20.25 2.73 -1.50
C ASP A 51 -19.62 1.46 -0.91
N GLU A 52 -18.88 0.69 -1.71
CA GLU A 52 -18.13 -0.47 -1.21
C GLU A 52 -17.10 -0.04 -0.14
N LEU A 53 -16.34 1.02 -0.41
CA LEU A 53 -15.34 1.56 0.51
C LEU A 53 -15.97 2.06 1.82
N SER A 54 -17.15 2.68 1.73
CA SER A 54 -17.93 3.09 2.91
C SER A 54 -18.44 1.88 3.69
N GLY A 55 -18.81 0.81 2.99
CA GLY A 55 -19.21 -0.47 3.57
C GLY A 55 -18.08 -1.19 4.31
N PHE A 56 -16.82 -0.83 4.07
CA PHE A 56 -15.68 -1.38 4.82
C PHE A 56 -15.48 -0.74 6.20
N VAL A 57 -16.22 0.31 6.55
CA VAL A 57 -16.14 0.91 7.89
C VAL A 57 -16.60 -0.11 8.94
N GLY A 58 -15.74 -0.39 9.90
CA GLY A 58 -15.91 -1.43 10.92
C GLY A 58 -15.12 -2.71 10.61
N ASP A 59 -14.64 -2.89 9.38
CA ASP A 59 -13.88 -4.08 9.03
C ASP A 59 -12.47 -4.08 9.63
N GLU A 60 -12.04 -5.26 10.07
CA GLU A 60 -10.66 -5.52 10.44
C GLU A 60 -9.74 -5.55 9.21
N VAL A 61 -8.60 -4.89 9.33
CA VAL A 61 -7.57 -4.78 8.30
C VAL A 61 -6.18 -5.04 8.88
N TYR A 62 -5.23 -5.36 8.01
CA TYR A 62 -3.83 -5.49 8.37
C TYR A 62 -2.90 -4.96 7.27
N SER A 63 -1.67 -4.66 7.66
CA SER A 63 -0.59 -4.26 6.76
C SER A 63 0.73 -4.89 7.19
N TYR A 64 1.57 -5.23 6.21
CA TYR A 64 2.95 -5.61 6.42
C TYR A 64 3.88 -4.52 5.91
N GLY A 65 4.81 -4.07 6.74
CA GLY A 65 5.84 -3.11 6.33
C GLY A 65 7.03 -3.05 7.28
N TYR A 66 7.88 -2.04 7.10
CA TYR A 66 9.18 -1.94 7.79
C TYR A 66 9.23 -0.68 8.68
N PRO A 67 8.68 -0.71 9.91
CA PRO A 67 8.58 0.48 10.75
C PRO A 67 9.94 0.82 11.34
N ASN A 68 10.31 2.09 11.29
CA ASN A 68 11.49 2.63 11.94
C ASN A 68 11.13 3.07 13.37
N LYS A 69 11.02 2.12 14.29
CA LYS A 69 10.67 2.36 15.69
C LYS A 69 11.53 1.49 16.62
N LYS A 70 11.99 2.01 17.76
CA LYS A 70 12.57 1.17 18.82
C LYS A 70 11.46 0.45 19.62
N PRO A 71 11.58 -0.86 19.95
CA PRO A 71 12.75 -1.72 19.79
C PRO A 71 12.79 -2.52 18.47
N ALA A 72 11.86 -2.27 17.53
CA ALA A 72 11.83 -2.98 16.26
C ALA A 72 13.19 -2.80 15.52
N PRO A 73 13.92 -3.90 15.24
CA PRO A 73 15.19 -3.78 14.55
C PRO A 73 15.00 -3.21 13.15
N ILE A 74 15.92 -2.35 12.73
CA ILE A 74 15.98 -1.82 11.37
C ILE A 74 15.93 -3.00 10.37
N LYS A 75 15.08 -2.90 9.35
CA LYS A 75 14.86 -3.91 8.28
C LYS A 75 14.07 -5.17 8.68
N VAL A 76 13.36 -5.17 9.81
CA VAL A 76 12.41 -6.24 10.14
C VAL A 76 11.01 -5.86 9.66
N GLN A 77 10.32 -6.82 9.04
CA GLN A 77 8.94 -6.64 8.61
C GLN A 77 8.00 -6.91 9.80
N TYR A 78 7.03 -6.02 10.00
CA TYR A 78 6.01 -6.14 11.03
C TYR A 78 4.63 -6.14 10.41
N ARG A 79 3.77 -6.97 10.99
CA ARG A 79 2.33 -6.90 10.79
C ARG A 79 1.75 -5.88 11.76
N SER A 80 0.92 -4.98 11.24
CA SER A 80 0.04 -4.12 12.04
C SER A 80 -1.40 -4.48 11.72
N ASP A 81 -2.23 -4.60 12.74
CA ASP A 81 -3.66 -4.88 12.62
C ASP A 81 -4.45 -3.69 13.19
N GLY A 82 -5.67 -3.48 12.69
CA GLY A 82 -6.60 -2.48 13.17
C GLY A 82 -7.94 -2.58 12.44
N ASN A 83 -8.77 -1.56 12.60
CA ASN A 83 -10.09 -1.43 11.99
C ASN A 83 -10.17 -0.15 11.17
N ILE A 84 -10.95 -0.18 10.10
CA ILE A 84 -11.36 1.04 9.39
C ILE A 84 -12.43 1.73 10.23
N TYR A 85 -12.17 2.94 10.72
CA TYR A 85 -13.17 3.70 11.49
C TYR A 85 -13.87 4.79 10.66
N LYS A 86 -13.35 5.15 9.49
CA LYS A 86 -13.97 6.16 8.62
C LYS A 86 -13.49 6.07 7.18
N HIS A 87 -14.43 6.10 6.25
CA HIS A 87 -14.17 6.43 4.85
C HIS A 87 -14.36 7.95 4.64
N ARG A 88 -13.41 8.60 3.98
CA ARG A 88 -13.44 10.04 3.69
C ARG A 88 -13.03 10.27 2.25
N THR A 89 -13.82 10.98 1.47
CA THR A 89 -13.53 11.27 0.05
C THR A 89 -12.91 12.66 -0.18
N THR A 90 -13.15 13.61 0.72
CA THR A 90 -12.73 15.03 0.58
C THR A 90 -11.89 15.50 1.79
N PRO A 91 -10.82 16.30 1.61
CA PRO A 91 -10.26 16.79 0.33
C PRO A 91 -9.46 15.73 -0.45
N ARG A 92 -9.12 14.61 0.20
CA ARG A 92 -8.43 13.46 -0.40
C ARG A 92 -9.11 12.16 0.08
N PRO A 93 -9.16 11.12 -0.76
CA PRO A 93 -9.76 9.85 -0.38
C PRO A 93 -8.86 9.13 0.61
N TYR A 94 -9.39 8.82 1.80
CA TYR A 94 -8.75 7.95 2.78
C TYR A 94 -9.73 6.92 3.34
N LEU A 95 -9.22 5.72 3.58
CA LEU A 95 -9.71 4.85 4.65
C LEU A 95 -8.86 5.18 5.89
N LEU A 96 -9.49 5.79 6.87
CA LEU A 96 -8.86 6.06 8.16
C LEU A 96 -8.98 4.81 9.01
N THR A 97 -7.85 4.36 9.54
CA THR A 97 -7.76 3.14 10.34
C THR A 97 -7.16 3.43 11.69
N ASP A 98 -7.47 2.64 12.72
CA ASP A 98 -6.77 2.71 14.01
C ASP A 98 -5.48 1.85 14.04
N MET A 99 -5.14 1.22 12.91
CA MET A 99 -3.94 0.43 12.73
C MET A 99 -2.69 1.28 13.01
N PRO A 100 -1.74 0.80 13.83
CA PRO A 100 -0.54 1.56 14.16
C PRO A 100 0.36 1.72 12.92
N ALA A 101 0.85 2.94 12.69
CA ALA A 101 1.79 3.26 11.63
C ALA A 101 2.92 4.17 12.15
N TYR A 102 4.14 3.83 11.77
CA TYR A 102 5.36 4.58 12.08
C TYR A 102 6.11 4.89 10.80
N ASP A 103 7.10 5.77 10.87
CA ASP A 103 7.92 6.14 9.73
C ASP A 103 8.55 4.89 9.10
N GLY A 104 8.63 4.82 7.77
CA GLY A 104 9.06 3.63 7.02
C GLY A 104 7.93 2.69 6.57
N GLN A 105 6.68 2.95 6.97
CA GLN A 105 5.49 2.18 6.53
C GLN A 105 4.77 2.79 5.31
N SER A 106 5.21 3.95 4.81
CA SER A 106 4.64 4.53 3.59
C SER A 106 4.83 3.60 2.40
N GLY A 107 3.76 3.35 1.65
CA GLY A 107 3.70 2.41 0.54
C GLY A 107 3.35 0.97 0.95
N SER A 108 3.24 0.66 2.24
CA SER A 108 2.84 -0.68 2.70
C SER A 108 1.39 -0.98 2.34
N GLY A 109 1.15 -2.20 1.84
CA GLY A 109 -0.17 -2.63 1.40
C GLY A 109 -1.12 -2.92 2.56
N VAL A 110 -2.38 -2.49 2.41
CA VAL A 110 -3.44 -2.70 3.39
C VAL A 110 -4.43 -3.72 2.86
N PHE A 111 -4.72 -4.71 3.68
CA PHE A 111 -5.53 -5.87 3.32
C PHE A 111 -6.65 -6.08 4.33
N LYS A 112 -7.81 -6.54 3.86
CA LYS A 112 -8.85 -7.12 4.72
C LYS A 112 -8.42 -8.52 5.19
N LYS A 113 -9.05 -9.04 6.25
CA LYS A 113 -8.76 -10.41 6.77
C LYS A 113 -8.99 -11.52 5.73
N ASP A 114 -9.87 -11.30 4.76
CA ASP A 114 -10.10 -12.22 3.62
C ASP A 114 -8.98 -12.17 2.56
N GLY A 115 -7.98 -11.30 2.72
CA GLY A 115 -6.86 -11.13 1.79
C GLY A 115 -7.10 -10.09 0.70
N SER A 116 -8.25 -9.43 0.66
CA SER A 116 -8.54 -8.36 -0.32
C SER A 116 -7.57 -7.20 -0.16
N PHE A 117 -6.88 -6.83 -1.24
CA PHE A 117 -5.95 -5.70 -1.27
C PHE A 117 -6.71 -4.40 -1.55
N ILE A 118 -6.85 -3.56 -0.53
CA ILE A 118 -7.80 -2.42 -0.56
C ILE A 118 -7.13 -1.05 -0.68
N GLY A 119 -5.80 -0.97 -0.52
CA GLY A 119 -5.09 0.31 -0.60
C GLY A 119 -3.68 0.24 -0.05
N ILE A 120 -3.03 1.40 0.08
CA ILE A 120 -1.68 1.53 0.64
C ILE A 120 -1.65 2.59 1.74
N ILE A 121 -0.80 2.40 2.75
CA ILE A 121 -0.53 3.43 3.75
C ILE A 121 0.24 4.57 3.08
N ILE A 122 -0.24 5.80 3.18
CA ILE A 122 0.43 6.97 2.60
C ILE A 122 0.89 7.98 3.65
N THR A 123 0.18 8.04 4.78
CA THR A 123 0.54 8.93 5.88
C THR A 123 -0.02 8.39 7.20
N ARG A 124 0.19 9.13 8.28
CA ARG A 124 -0.31 8.79 9.61
C ARG A 124 -0.87 10.02 10.32
N THR A 125 -1.74 9.77 11.29
CA THR A 125 -2.18 10.78 12.26
C THR A 125 -1.06 11.11 13.26
N LYS A 126 -1.23 12.19 14.03
CA LYS A 126 -0.29 12.57 15.10
C LYS A 126 -0.13 11.49 16.18
N ASP A 127 -1.18 10.72 16.43
CA ASP A 127 -1.22 9.59 17.37
C ASP A 127 -0.78 8.24 16.75
N ASN A 128 -0.10 8.27 15.59
CA ASN A 128 0.48 7.09 14.91
C ASN A 128 -0.55 6.09 14.35
N LYS A 129 -1.68 6.57 13.83
CA LYS A 129 -2.66 5.70 13.14
C LYS A 129 -2.55 5.84 11.63
N ALA A 130 -2.68 4.73 10.91
CA ALA A 130 -2.48 4.70 9.47
C ALA A 130 -3.63 5.38 8.72
N ASN A 131 -3.27 6.26 7.79
CA ASN A 131 -4.17 6.79 6.77
C ASN A 131 -3.88 6.06 5.46
N THR A 132 -4.87 5.32 4.99
CA THR A 132 -4.76 4.46 3.80
C THR A 132 -5.37 5.17 2.61
N LEU A 133 -4.64 5.24 1.49
CA LEU A 133 -5.21 5.59 0.19
C LEU A 133 -5.96 4.38 -0.35
N PRO A 134 -7.31 4.41 -0.43
CA PRO A 134 -8.06 3.29 -0.99
C PRO A 134 -7.85 3.17 -2.50
N PHE A 135 -7.92 1.97 -3.02
CA PHE A 135 -7.98 1.75 -4.47
C PHE A 135 -9.39 1.96 -4.98
N THR A 136 -9.68 3.18 -5.41
CA THR A 136 -10.86 3.46 -6.22
C THR A 136 -10.74 2.79 -7.59
N GLU A 137 -11.85 2.68 -8.33
CA GLU A 137 -11.82 2.20 -9.72
C GLU A 137 -10.84 2.98 -10.60
N ASP A 138 -10.75 4.31 -10.44
CA ASP A 138 -9.79 5.15 -11.19
C ASP A 138 -8.34 4.75 -10.90
N ILE A 139 -7.98 4.64 -9.61
CA ILE A 139 -6.63 4.25 -9.20
C ILE A 139 -6.30 2.84 -9.69
N ALA A 140 -7.22 1.88 -9.51
CA ALA A 140 -7.00 0.50 -9.94
C ALA A 140 -6.87 0.38 -11.47
N ASN A 141 -7.71 1.07 -12.24
CA ASN A 141 -7.62 1.11 -13.70
C ASN A 141 -6.30 1.71 -14.16
N TRP A 142 -5.86 2.80 -13.53
CA TRP A 142 -4.55 3.39 -13.80
C TRP A 142 -3.41 2.42 -13.46
N ILE A 143 -3.45 1.74 -12.30
CA ILE A 143 -2.44 0.75 -11.93
C ILE A 143 -2.39 -0.38 -12.97
N ASN A 144 -3.53 -0.99 -13.27
CA ASN A 144 -3.62 -2.14 -14.18
C ASN A 144 -3.20 -1.80 -15.62
N LYS A 145 -3.38 -0.54 -16.05
CA LYS A 145 -2.89 -0.05 -17.34
C LYS A 145 -1.38 0.16 -17.35
N ASN A 146 -0.81 0.67 -16.25
CA ASN A 146 0.57 1.11 -16.19
C ASN A 146 1.53 0.08 -15.58
N ALA A 147 1.05 -0.94 -14.87
CA ALA A 147 1.88 -1.97 -14.23
C ALA A 147 2.30 -3.12 -15.17
N LYS A 148 1.79 -3.13 -16.40
CA LYS A 148 2.17 -4.09 -17.45
C LYS A 148 3.60 -3.90 -17.94
#